data_AF-A0ABD0QU66-F1
#
_entry.id   AF-A0ABD0QU66-F1
#
_cell.length_a   1.000
_cell.length_b   1.000
_cell.length_c   1.000
_cell.angle_alpha   90.00
_cell.angle_beta   90.00
_cell.angle_gamma   90.00
#
_symmetry.space_group_name_H-M   'P 1'
#
loop_
_entity.id
_entity.type
_entity.pdbx_description
1 polymer ?
#
loop_
_entity_poly.entity_id
_entity_poly.type
_entity_poly.pdbx_seq_one_letter_code
_entity_poly.pdbx_strand_id
1 'polypeptide(L)'
;ITMPMRIFKLLGVETVILTNAAGGLNQDYKVGDIMIIKDHLNMPGFAGNNPLAGPNDERHVYMRLFRFGVRFPCMSDAYDRELQQLAFDVGSELGFSDFLREGVYCVLGGPSFETIAECRMLHKLGADAV
;
A
#
# COMPACT_ATOMS: atom_id res chain seq x y z
N ILE A 1 12.92 3.78 -6.78
CA ILE A 1 12.40 4.13 -5.43
C ILE A 1 12.46 2.94 -4.47
N THR A 2 11.98 1.75 -4.86
CA THR A 2 11.80 0.60 -3.95
C THR A 2 13.05 -0.23 -3.59
N MET A 3 14.26 0.19 -3.98
CA MET A 3 15.51 -0.55 -3.71
C MET A 3 15.76 -0.90 -2.23
N PRO A 4 15.45 0.00 -1.25
CA PRO A 4 15.63 -0.32 0.17
C PRO A 4 14.90 -1.60 0.61
N MET A 5 13.75 -1.94 0.00
CA MET A 5 13.01 -3.16 0.34
C MET A 5 13.82 -4.44 0.09
N ARG A 6 14.61 -4.49 -0.99
CA ARG A 6 15.50 -5.63 -1.27
C ARG A 6 16.67 -5.69 -0.29
N ILE A 7 17.17 -4.54 0.17
CA ILE A 7 18.23 -4.46 1.19
C ILE A 7 17.69 -4.99 2.51
N PHE A 8 16.51 -4.54 2.95
CA PHE A 8 15.87 -5.04 4.17
C PHE A 8 15.65 -6.55 4.12
N LYS A 9 15.20 -7.09 2.98
CA LYS A 9 15.06 -8.54 2.83
C LYS A 9 16.39 -9.28 3.00
N LEU A 10 17.50 -8.75 2.46
CA LEU A 10 18.83 -9.35 2.63
C LEU A 10 19.37 -9.23 4.07
N LEU A 11 18.90 -8.23 4.83
CA LEU A 11 19.21 -8.08 6.25
C LEU A 11 18.32 -8.96 7.16
N GLY A 12 17.39 -9.73 6.58
CA GLY A 12 16.52 -10.64 7.33
C GLY A 12 15.23 -10.00 7.87
N VAL A 13 14.83 -8.82 7.38
CA VAL A 13 13.54 -8.22 7.74
C VAL A 13 12.39 -9.05 7.14
N GLU A 14 11.40 -9.38 7.97
CA GLU A 14 10.22 -10.15 7.58
C GLU A 14 8.94 -9.29 7.54
N THR A 15 8.89 -8.22 8.33
CA THR A 15 7.74 -7.31 8.41
C THR A 15 8.18 -5.87 8.15
N VAL A 16 7.42 -5.15 7.33
CA VAL A 16 7.65 -3.72 7.06
C VAL A 16 6.37 -2.97 7.38
N ILE A 17 6.49 -1.93 8.20
CA ILE A 17 5.42 -0.97 8.47
C ILE A 17 5.70 0.27 7.63
N LEU A 18 4.74 0.68 6.80
CA LEU A 18 4.84 1.86 5.96
C LEU A 18 3.82 2.91 6.41
N THR A 19 4.27 4.16 6.51
CA THR A 19 3.44 5.31 6.87
C THR A 19 3.55 6.37 5.78
N ASN A 20 2.44 7.00 5.43
CA ASN A 20 2.40 8.17 4.56
C ASN A 20 1.38 9.18 5.07
N ALA A 21 1.43 10.40 4.54
CA ALA A 21 0.33 11.34 4.63
C ALA A 21 -0.48 11.24 3.33
N ALA A 22 -1.81 11.33 3.44
CA ALA A 22 -2.73 11.19 2.34
C ALA A 22 -3.87 12.22 2.41
N GLY A 23 -4.45 12.56 1.27
CA GLY A 23 -5.71 13.29 1.18
C GLY A 23 -6.89 12.35 1.37
N GLY A 24 -7.82 12.69 2.25
CA GLY A 24 -9.06 11.92 2.44
C GLY A 24 -10.06 12.15 1.31
N LEU A 25 -10.47 11.06 0.65
CA LEU A 25 -11.53 11.06 -0.36
C LEU A 25 -12.87 10.59 0.22
N ASN A 26 -12.82 9.74 1.25
CA ASN A 26 -14.00 9.32 1.99
C ASN A 26 -14.54 10.48 2.85
N GLN A 27 -15.83 10.79 2.73
CA GLN A 27 -16.46 11.94 3.37
C GLN A 27 -16.59 11.82 4.90
N ASP A 28 -16.49 10.59 5.42
CA ASP A 28 -16.55 10.33 6.86
C ASP A 28 -15.21 10.59 7.54
N TYR A 29 -14.12 10.72 6.78
CA TYR A 29 -12.78 10.93 7.32
C TYR A 29 -12.54 12.39 7.68
N LYS A 30 -11.73 12.60 8.73
CA LYS A 30 -11.33 13.93 9.19
C LYS A 30 -9.82 14.09 9.14
N VAL A 31 -9.36 15.34 9.05
CA VAL A 31 -7.93 15.64 9.21
C VAL A 31 -7.46 15.13 10.56
N GLY A 32 -6.41 14.31 10.55
CA GLY A 32 -5.87 13.66 11.75
C GLY A 32 -6.32 12.21 11.96
N ASP A 33 -7.31 11.73 11.19
CA ASP A 33 -7.66 10.31 11.19
C ASP A 33 -6.48 9.46 10.70
N ILE A 34 -6.33 8.27 11.28
CA ILE A 34 -5.36 7.25 10.85
C ILE A 34 -6.11 6.17 10.09
N MET A 35 -5.78 6.01 8.80
CA MET A 35 -6.35 4.96 7.97
C MET A 35 -5.39 3.77 7.86
N ILE A 36 -5.85 2.61 8.31
CA ILE A 36 -5.22 1.32 8.02
C ILE A 36 -5.54 0.95 6.57
N ILE A 37 -4.50 0.76 5.75
CA ILE A 37 -4.64 0.43 4.34
C ILE A 37 -5.00 -1.05 4.23
N LYS A 38 -6.18 -1.36 3.69
CA LYS A 38 -6.60 -2.75 3.40
C LYS A 38 -6.28 -3.20 1.98
N ASP A 39 -6.21 -2.25 1.05
CA ASP A 39 -5.95 -2.49 -0.37
C ASP A 39 -5.45 -1.21 -1.05
N HIS A 40 -5.00 -1.30 -2.31
CA HIS A 40 -4.61 -0.13 -3.08
C HIS A 40 -5.02 -0.14 -4.55
N LEU A 41 -5.15 1.07 -5.10
CA LEU A 41 -5.21 1.32 -6.54
C LEU A 41 -3.84 1.84 -7.01
N ASN A 42 -3.15 1.06 -7.85
CA ASN A 42 -1.84 1.45 -8.39
C ASN A 42 -1.98 2.08 -9.79
N MET A 43 -2.37 3.36 -9.83
CA MET A 43 -2.61 4.07 -11.09
C MET A 43 -1.37 4.12 -12.01
N PRO A 44 -0.14 4.42 -11.51
CA PRO A 44 1.07 4.30 -12.33
C PRO A 44 1.31 2.89 -12.85
N GLY A 45 0.99 1.86 -12.05
CA GLY A 45 1.11 0.46 -12.41
C GLY A 45 0.26 0.08 -13.63
N PHE A 46 -0.99 0.58 -13.71
CA PHE A 46 -1.84 0.37 -14.90
C PHE A 46 -1.25 0.97 -16.18
N ALA A 47 -0.47 2.06 -16.06
CA ALA A 47 0.25 2.66 -17.17
C ALA A 47 1.64 2.03 -17.44
N GLY A 48 1.96 0.92 -16.76
CA GLY A 48 3.24 0.20 -16.91
C GLY A 48 4.39 0.74 -16.06
N ASN A 49 4.18 1.81 -15.28
CA ASN A 49 5.17 2.32 -14.33
C ASN A 49 5.10 1.54 -13.01
N ASN A 50 5.60 0.30 -13.05
CA ASN A 50 5.62 -0.62 -11.92
C ASN A 50 7.08 -0.93 -11.51
N PRO A 51 7.42 -1.00 -10.20
CA PRO A 51 8.78 -1.30 -9.75
C PRO A 51 9.31 -2.69 -10.17
N LEU A 52 8.43 -3.60 -10.62
CA LEU A 52 8.79 -4.93 -11.15
C LEU A 52 8.96 -4.95 -12.67
N ALA A 53 8.77 -3.81 -13.35
CA ALA A 53 9.06 -3.69 -14.77
C ALA A 53 10.55 -3.95 -15.07
N GLY A 54 10.83 -4.55 -16.23
CA GLY A 54 12.17 -5.04 -16.60
C GLY A 54 12.39 -6.51 -16.24
N PRO A 55 13.64 -7.03 -16.32
CA PRO A 55 13.96 -8.43 -16.05
C PRO A 55 13.73 -8.83 -14.58
N ASN A 56 13.29 -10.07 -14.34
CA ASN A 56 13.25 -10.64 -12.99
C ASN A 56 14.62 -11.23 -12.61
N ASP A 57 14.99 -11.22 -11.33
CA ASP A 57 16.26 -11.80 -10.89
C ASP A 57 16.13 -13.34 -10.80
N GLU A 58 16.62 -14.03 -11.83
CA GLU A 58 16.56 -15.49 -11.96
C GLU A 58 17.72 -16.21 -11.28
N ARG A 59 18.65 -15.50 -10.63
CA ARG A 59 19.88 -16.08 -10.09
C ARG A 59 19.63 -16.87 -8.79
N HIS A 60 18.98 -18.04 -8.89
CA HIS A 60 18.98 -19.17 -7.95
C HIS A 60 18.33 -20.40 -8.64
N VAL A 61 18.90 -20.84 -9.77
CA VAL A 61 18.40 -21.98 -10.58
C VAL A 61 18.98 -23.31 -10.09
N TYR A 62 18.73 -23.67 -8.83
CA TYR A 62 18.90 -25.06 -8.38
C TYR A 62 17.68 -25.60 -7.61
N MET A 63 16.74 -24.73 -7.22
CA MET A 63 15.51 -25.11 -6.52
C MET A 63 14.23 -24.41 -7.01
N ARG A 64 14.21 -23.79 -8.20
CA ARG A 64 13.06 -23.05 -8.75
C ARG A 64 12.53 -21.91 -7.85
N LEU A 65 13.36 -21.36 -6.97
CA LEU A 65 13.02 -20.20 -6.15
C LEU A 65 13.86 -19.00 -6.62
N PHE A 66 13.19 -17.96 -7.14
CA PHE A 66 13.82 -16.69 -7.49
C PHE A 66 14.37 -15.98 -6.25
N ARG A 67 15.48 -15.23 -6.37
CA ARG A 67 16.16 -14.59 -5.23
C ARG A 67 15.27 -13.70 -4.37
N PHE A 68 14.32 -13.00 -5.01
CA PHE A 68 13.46 -12.02 -4.35
C PHE A 68 11.96 -12.31 -4.49
N GLY A 69 11.57 -13.20 -5.41
CA GLY A 69 10.16 -13.52 -5.65
C GLY A 69 9.84 -13.91 -7.09
N VAL A 70 8.63 -14.44 -7.29
CA VAL A 70 8.13 -14.89 -8.59
C VAL A 70 7.99 -13.74 -9.60
N ARG A 71 7.95 -14.08 -10.88
CA ARG A 71 7.78 -13.08 -11.96
C ARG A 71 6.45 -12.32 -11.88
N PHE A 72 5.39 -13.01 -11.49
CA PHE A 72 4.02 -12.49 -11.43
C PHE A 72 3.46 -12.72 -10.02
N PRO A 73 3.78 -11.85 -9.04
CA PRO A 73 3.26 -11.99 -7.68
C PRO A 73 1.76 -11.66 -7.64
N CYS A 74 1.02 -12.40 -6.80
CA CYS A 74 -0.33 -12.00 -6.43
C CYS A 74 -0.26 -10.82 -5.45
N MET A 75 -1.24 -9.90 -5.52
CA MET A 75 -1.31 -8.74 -4.63
C MET A 75 -2.58 -8.72 -3.77
N SER A 76 -3.44 -9.74 -3.87
CA SER A 76 -4.72 -9.82 -3.13
C SER A 76 -4.58 -9.89 -1.61
N ASP A 77 -3.38 -10.24 -1.14
CA ASP A 77 -2.98 -10.42 0.25
C ASP A 77 -1.72 -9.58 0.58
N ALA A 78 -1.47 -8.51 -0.20
CA ALA A 78 -0.30 -7.66 0.00
C ALA A 78 -0.30 -6.91 1.35
N TYR A 79 -1.49 -6.69 1.91
CA TYR A 79 -1.68 -6.14 3.25
C TYR A 79 -2.10 -7.27 4.18
N ASP A 80 -1.27 -7.56 5.18
CA ASP A 80 -1.49 -8.66 6.10
C ASP A 80 -2.72 -8.39 6.98
N ARG A 81 -3.66 -9.34 7.02
CA ARG A 81 -4.94 -9.17 7.74
C ARG A 81 -4.77 -9.26 9.25
N GLU A 82 -3.81 -10.03 9.74
CA GLU A 82 -3.54 -10.17 11.17
C GLU A 82 -2.93 -8.88 11.71
N LEU A 83 -2.01 -8.25 10.97
CA LEU A 83 -1.44 -6.94 11.34
C LEU A 83 -2.48 -5.82 11.27
N GLN A 84 -3.40 -5.85 10.31
CA GLN A 84 -4.52 -4.90 10.27
C GLN A 84 -5.39 -5.03 11.52
N GLN A 85 -5.79 -6.26 11.86
CA GLN A 85 -6.60 -6.52 13.05
C GLN A 85 -5.86 -6.09 14.33
N LEU A 86 -4.57 -6.42 14.45
CA LEU A 86 -3.74 -6.01 15.57
C LEU A 86 -3.71 -4.49 15.74
N ALA A 87 -3.65 -3.73 14.65
CA ALA A 87 -3.69 -2.27 14.71
C ALA A 87 -5.04 -1.75 15.26
N PHE A 88 -6.17 -2.37 14.89
CA PHE A 88 -7.47 -2.03 15.45
C PHE A 88 -7.62 -2.43 16.92
N ASP A 89 -7.13 -3.60 17.29
CA ASP A 89 -7.17 -4.11 18.66
C ASP A 89 -6.39 -3.17 19.60
N VAL A 90 -5.13 -2.87 19.25
CA VAL A 90 -4.29 -1.90 19.99
C VAL A 90 -4.92 -0.52 20.00
N GLY A 91 -5.50 -0.10 18.87
CA GLY A 91 -6.26 1.15 18.78
C GLY A 91 -7.41 1.23 19.78
N SER A 92 -8.17 0.15 19.92
CA SER A 92 -9.25 0.05 20.90
C SER A 92 -8.75 0.06 22.32
N GLU A 93 -7.67 -0.68 22.62
CA GLU A 93 -7.06 -0.72 23.96
C GLU A 93 -6.57 0.66 24.42
N LEU A 94 -6.04 1.46 23.48
CA LEU A 94 -5.56 2.81 23.74
C LEU A 94 -6.66 3.89 23.72
N GLY A 95 -7.90 3.53 23.37
CA GLY A 95 -9.02 4.48 23.26
C GLY A 95 -8.97 5.36 22.01
N PHE A 96 -8.36 4.88 20.93
CA PHE A 96 -8.16 5.58 19.66
C PHE A 96 -9.14 5.18 18.55
N SER A 97 -10.14 4.34 18.87
CA SER A 97 -11.13 3.85 17.91
C SER A 97 -11.87 4.96 17.14
N ASP A 98 -12.05 6.14 17.74
CA ASP A 98 -12.83 7.23 17.15
C ASP A 98 -12.20 7.83 15.87
N PHE A 99 -10.88 7.74 15.73
CA PHE A 99 -10.12 8.30 14.60
C PHE A 99 -9.34 7.22 13.81
N LEU A 100 -9.56 5.94 14.12
CA LEU A 100 -9.05 4.83 13.31
C LEU A 100 -10.05 4.48 12.21
N ARG A 101 -9.54 4.35 10.99
CA ARG A 101 -10.29 4.03 9.77
C ARG A 101 -9.65 2.85 9.05
N GLU A 102 -10.41 2.22 8.18
CA GLU A 102 -9.91 1.21 7.23
C GLU A 102 -10.31 1.65 5.82
N GLY A 103 -9.41 1.55 4.84
CA GLY A 103 -9.73 2.00 3.49
C GLY A 103 -8.73 1.61 2.40
N VAL A 104 -9.12 1.91 1.16
CA VAL A 104 -8.34 1.68 -0.06
C VAL A 104 -7.50 2.92 -0.38
N TYR A 105 -6.18 2.74 -0.52
CA TYR A 105 -5.25 3.82 -0.85
C TYR A 105 -4.98 3.91 -2.36
N CYS A 106 -5.09 5.08 -2.96
CA CYS A 106 -4.77 5.29 -4.37
C CYS A 106 -3.39 5.94 -4.53
N VAL A 107 -2.49 5.31 -5.29
CA VAL A 107 -1.18 5.90 -5.60
C VAL A 107 -1.31 6.76 -6.86
N LEU A 108 -0.88 8.01 -6.80
CA LEU A 108 -0.69 8.89 -7.96
C LEU A 108 0.78 9.30 -8.16
N GLY A 109 1.07 9.88 -9.33
CA GLY A 109 2.43 10.31 -9.67
C GLY A 109 2.85 11.65 -9.04
N GLY A 110 1.90 12.56 -8.77
CA GLY A 110 2.19 13.92 -8.31
C GLY A 110 3.05 14.73 -9.30
N PRO A 111 3.63 15.88 -8.88
CA PRO A 111 3.61 16.45 -7.54
C PRO A 111 2.44 17.41 -7.27
N SER A 112 1.65 17.76 -8.29
CA SER A 112 0.43 18.54 -8.10
C SER A 112 -0.60 17.72 -7.33
N PHE A 113 -1.33 18.38 -6.43
CA PHE A 113 -2.56 17.80 -5.86
C PHE A 113 -3.62 17.60 -6.92
N GLU A 114 -4.61 16.79 -6.56
CA GLU A 114 -5.72 16.41 -7.41
C GLU A 114 -6.69 17.58 -7.63
N THR A 115 -7.22 17.65 -8.84
CA THR A 115 -8.36 18.49 -9.17
C THR A 115 -9.66 17.90 -8.60
N ILE A 116 -10.72 18.71 -8.51
CA ILE A 116 -12.04 18.26 -8.06
C ILE A 116 -12.56 17.06 -8.91
N ALA A 117 -12.28 17.06 -10.21
CA ALA A 117 -12.70 15.98 -11.09
C ALA A 117 -11.95 14.67 -10.80
N GLU A 118 -10.65 14.75 -10.55
CA GLU A 118 -9.81 13.61 -10.18
C GLU A 118 -10.23 13.05 -8.82
N CYS A 119 -10.42 13.88 -7.79
CA CYS A 119 -10.92 13.39 -6.48
C CYS A 119 -12.25 12.64 -6.61
N ARG A 120 -13.21 13.20 -7.37
CA ARG A 120 -14.51 12.56 -7.62
C ARG A 120 -14.38 11.26 -8.38
N MET A 121 -13.46 11.18 -9.34
CA MET A 121 -13.19 9.95 -10.08
C MET A 121 -12.62 8.88 -9.17
N LEU A 122 -11.57 9.18 -8.39
CA LEU A 122 -10.93 8.23 -7.49
C LEU A 122 -11.89 7.70 -6.44
N HIS A 123 -12.71 8.58 -5.85
CA HIS A 123 -13.73 8.15 -4.91
C HIS A 123 -14.76 7.21 -5.54
N LYS A 124 -15.21 7.48 -6.78
CA LYS A 124 -16.10 6.58 -7.53
C LYS A 124 -15.46 5.24 -7.89
N LEU A 125 -14.14 5.19 -8.03
CA LEU A 125 -13.38 3.96 -8.24
C LEU A 125 -13.16 3.18 -6.93
N GLY A 126 -13.60 3.72 -5.79
CA GLY A 126 -13.54 3.06 -4.49
C GLY A 126 -12.29 3.41 -3.67
N ALA A 127 -11.55 4.47 -4.01
CA ALA A 127 -10.47 4.96 -3.16
C ALA A 127 -11.02 5.77 -1.97
N ASP A 128 -10.46 5.52 -0.79
CA ASP A 128 -10.77 6.24 0.45
C ASP A 128 -9.74 7.34 0.74
N ALA A 129 -8.49 7.15 0.27
CA ALA A 129 -7.42 8.12 0.37
C ALA A 129 -6.50 8.10 -0.85
N VAL A 130 -5.78 9.20 -1.10
CA VAL A 130 -4.81 9.38 -2.20
C VAL A 130 -3.53 10.06 -1.71
#